data_AF-A0AAD4I4J6-F1
#
_entry.id   AF-A0AAD4I4J6-F1
#
_cell.length_a   1.000
_cell.length_b   1.000
_cell.length_c   1.000
_cell.angle_alpha   90.00
_cell.angle_beta   90.00
_cell.angle_gamma   90.00
#
_symmetry.space_group_name_H-M   'P 1'
#
loop_
_entity.id
_entity.type
_entity.pdbx_description
1 polymer ?
#
loop_
_entity_poly.entity_id
_entity_poly.type
_entity_poly.pdbx_seq_one_letter_code
_entity_poly.pdbx_strand_id
1 'polypeptide(L)'
;MYLDTTFATTEEPHRQFPSKAQGIQELLTKVTECPDDTIFYFHSWTFGYENVWIALSAFLDSRIHLDEYRARIYGSLSTLDKRQLRDAGLEVPTSNKSFQESGLRIHEAPALCGFRNSNHIQPGCLTSRENVRIHSCERGMGCSALDGDMNAKIVHIIPIVTCADGFEVAELGAGGGKGDLDQKEELESGGMGDVRKSMELCAASIGDEKLLAKVLALLQQTLVGDGKLDLHMQLQKHIQDMQDDMSLEALVSVLSSNACKDSVPQPPSNRTIRFPYSRHSSYSELLGLVKALSPRDIFPCTVDDIYWTPSLSMQNLFGDLCSGELFRHDAMIMEVFEARLAFEGH
;
A
#
# COMPACT_ATOMS: atom_id res chain seq x y z
N MET A 1 1.16 28.41 6.30
CA MET A 1 1.52 27.42 5.27
C MET A 1 0.76 26.16 5.59
N TYR A 2 -0.05 25.65 4.66
CA TYR A 2 -0.67 24.32 4.84
C TYR A 2 0.38 23.28 4.49
N LEU A 3 0.61 22.31 5.37
CA LEU A 3 1.69 21.32 5.24
C LEU A 3 1.17 19.91 5.47
N ASP A 4 1.51 18.98 4.57
CA ASP A 4 1.34 17.55 4.82
C ASP A 4 2.28 17.14 5.97
N THR A 5 1.68 16.80 7.11
CA THR A 5 2.37 16.48 8.36
C THR A 5 2.32 14.98 8.66
N THR A 6 2.05 14.14 7.66
CA THR A 6 1.84 12.67 7.83
C THR A 6 2.98 12.02 8.61
N PHE A 7 4.23 12.42 8.33
CA PHE A 7 5.42 11.92 9.02
C PHE A 7 6.19 13.04 9.74
N ALA A 8 5.50 14.09 10.18
CA ALA A 8 6.11 15.17 10.95
C ALA A 8 6.34 14.75 12.41
N THR A 9 7.33 13.90 12.64
CA THR A 9 7.78 13.50 13.98
C THR A 9 9.31 13.49 14.04
N THR A 10 9.83 13.75 15.23
CA THR A 10 11.26 13.66 15.52
C THR A 10 11.72 12.21 15.74
N GLU A 11 10.78 11.28 15.87
CA GLU A 11 11.04 9.87 16.14
C GLU A 11 11.49 9.12 14.89
N GLU A 12 12.45 8.21 15.08
CA GLU A 12 12.76 7.20 14.07
C GLU A 12 11.61 6.19 13.98
N PRO A 13 11.28 5.68 12.78
CA PRO A 13 12.02 5.81 11.53
C PRO A 13 11.50 6.90 10.58
N HIS A 14 10.58 7.75 11.05
CA HIS A 14 9.89 8.76 10.24
C HIS A 14 10.72 10.03 10.01
N ARG A 15 11.78 10.20 10.80
CA ARG A 15 12.67 11.35 10.74
C ARG A 15 13.37 11.50 9.38
N GLN A 16 13.87 10.38 8.84
CA GLN A 16 14.66 10.36 7.62
C GLN A 16 14.24 9.18 6.74
N PHE A 17 13.91 9.47 5.49
CA PHE A 17 13.68 8.44 4.49
C PHE A 17 14.87 8.32 3.53
N PRO A 18 15.12 7.12 2.98
CA PRO A 18 15.94 6.96 1.80
C PRO A 18 15.36 7.78 0.63
N SER A 19 16.23 8.34 -0.21
CA SER A 19 15.76 8.99 -1.43
C SER A 19 15.11 7.99 -2.36
N LYS A 20 14.16 8.45 -3.18
CA LYS A 20 13.51 7.63 -4.23
C LYS A 20 14.52 6.94 -5.16
N ALA A 21 15.65 7.60 -5.45
CA ALA A 21 16.71 7.04 -6.27
C ALA A 21 17.44 5.87 -5.58
N GLN A 22 17.74 5.99 -4.28
CA GLN A 22 18.29 4.88 -3.48
C GLN A 22 17.31 3.72 -3.38
N GLY A 23 16.02 4.02 -3.20
CA GLY A 23 14.94 3.03 -3.23
C GLY A 23 14.90 2.22 -4.54
N ILE A 24 14.92 2.93 -5.67
CA ILE A 24 14.97 2.28 -6.99
C ILE A 24 16.25 1.46 -7.15
N GLN A 25 17.40 1.96 -6.71
CA GLN A 25 18.66 1.21 -6.77
C GLN A 25 18.59 -0.10 -5.98
N GLU A 26 18.03 -0.07 -4.77
CA GLU A 26 17.82 -1.26 -3.95
C GLU A 26 16.88 -2.26 -4.64
N LEU A 27 15.78 -1.77 -5.21
CA LEU A 27 14.85 -2.59 -5.99
C LEU A 27 15.55 -3.30 -7.15
N LEU A 28 16.29 -2.56 -7.98
CA LEU A 28 16.98 -3.13 -9.15
C LEU A 28 18.04 -4.16 -8.73
N THR A 29 18.73 -3.92 -7.61
CA THR A 29 19.68 -4.88 -7.04
C THR A 29 18.98 -6.19 -6.68
N LYS A 30 17.85 -6.13 -5.96
CA LYS A 30 17.07 -7.32 -5.57
C LYS A 30 16.46 -8.06 -6.78
N VAL A 31 16.05 -7.30 -7.80
CA VAL A 31 15.53 -7.87 -9.07
C VAL A 31 16.62 -8.62 -9.84
N THR A 32 17.88 -8.19 -9.76
CA THR A 32 19.03 -8.85 -10.43
C THR A 32 19.29 -10.26 -9.87
N GLU A 33 18.89 -10.52 -8.63
CA GLU A 33 19.03 -11.84 -7.98
C GLU A 33 17.94 -12.84 -8.41
N CYS A 34 16.98 -12.40 -9.22
CA CYS A 34 15.92 -13.25 -9.77
C CYS A 34 16.34 -13.80 -11.15
N PRO A 35 15.92 -15.03 -11.50
CA PRO A 35 16.13 -15.58 -12.85
C PRO A 35 15.58 -14.70 -13.99
N ASP A 36 16.19 -14.80 -15.18
CA ASP A 36 15.82 -14.00 -16.36
C ASP A 36 14.41 -14.28 -16.90
N ASP A 37 13.81 -15.42 -16.56
CA ASP A 37 12.44 -15.78 -16.93
C ASP A 37 11.40 -15.40 -15.86
N THR A 38 11.83 -14.74 -14.78
CA THR A 38 10.94 -14.33 -13.69
C THR A 38 9.87 -13.35 -14.17
N ILE A 39 8.63 -13.62 -13.75
CA ILE A 39 7.48 -12.71 -13.86
C ILE A 39 7.36 -11.93 -12.54
N PHE A 40 7.28 -10.62 -12.65
CA PHE A 40 7.15 -9.69 -11.53
C PHE A 40 5.76 -9.08 -11.50
N TYR A 41 5.19 -9.01 -10.31
CA TYR A 41 3.97 -8.25 -10.04
C TYR A 41 4.28 -7.06 -9.13
N PHE A 42 4.18 -5.86 -9.68
CA PHE A 42 4.38 -4.61 -8.97
C PHE A 42 3.08 -4.12 -8.34
N HIS A 43 3.07 -4.02 -7.02
CA HIS A 43 1.94 -3.52 -6.27
C HIS A 43 1.92 -1.98 -6.29
N SER A 44 1.22 -1.42 -7.29
CA SER A 44 0.92 0.03 -7.37
C SER A 44 -0.52 0.30 -6.94
N TRP A 45 -0.80 0.29 -5.64
CA TRP A 45 -2.16 0.49 -5.12
C TRP A 45 -2.73 1.88 -5.41
N THR A 46 -1.83 2.86 -5.60
CA THR A 46 -2.15 4.24 -6.01
C THR A 46 -1.16 4.74 -7.06
N PHE A 47 -1.45 5.93 -7.58
CA PHE A 47 -0.55 6.66 -8.50
C PHE A 47 0.66 7.24 -7.75
N GLY A 48 1.75 7.53 -8.48
CA GLY A 48 3.00 8.08 -7.90
C GLY A 48 4.22 7.16 -7.99
N TYR A 49 4.08 5.99 -8.60
CA TYR A 49 5.13 5.00 -8.81
C TYR A 49 5.67 4.97 -10.26
N GLU A 50 5.33 5.96 -11.08
CA GLU A 50 5.66 6.01 -12.51
C GLU A 50 7.17 5.95 -12.78
N ASN A 51 7.98 6.57 -11.90
CA ASN A 51 9.44 6.48 -12.00
C ASN A 51 9.96 5.06 -11.73
N VAL A 52 9.29 4.29 -10.87
CA VAL A 52 9.62 2.88 -10.61
C VAL A 52 9.30 2.05 -11.86
N TRP A 53 8.16 2.30 -12.49
CA TRP A 53 7.79 1.68 -13.76
C TRP A 53 8.81 1.93 -14.87
N ILE A 54 9.21 3.19 -15.07
CA ILE A 54 10.21 3.55 -16.08
C ILE A 54 11.54 2.84 -15.79
N ALA A 55 11.99 2.86 -14.54
CA ALA A 55 13.26 2.24 -14.15
C ALA A 55 13.23 0.71 -14.31
N LEU A 56 12.19 0.03 -13.82
CA LEU A 56 12.03 -1.42 -13.95
C LEU A 56 11.94 -1.84 -15.42
N SER A 57 11.15 -1.10 -16.21
CA SER A 57 10.95 -1.41 -17.62
C SER A 57 12.24 -1.31 -18.42
N ALA A 58 13.01 -0.25 -18.18
CA ALA A 58 14.32 -0.06 -18.80
C ALA A 58 15.35 -1.11 -18.33
N PHE A 59 15.33 -1.46 -17.05
CA PHE A 59 16.29 -2.41 -16.48
C PHE A 59 16.06 -3.85 -16.95
N LEU A 60 14.81 -4.28 -17.03
CA LEU A 60 14.44 -5.65 -17.43
C LEU A 60 14.22 -5.82 -18.94
N ASP A 61 14.39 -4.75 -19.72
CA ASP A 61 14.04 -4.68 -21.14
C ASP A 61 12.64 -5.26 -21.44
N SER A 62 11.68 -4.91 -20.57
CA SER A 62 10.30 -5.40 -20.64
C SER A 62 9.34 -4.25 -20.39
N ARG A 63 8.24 -4.21 -21.15
CA ARG A 63 7.14 -3.30 -20.85
C ARG A 63 6.32 -3.79 -19.66
N ILE A 64 5.47 -2.92 -19.16
CA ILE A 64 4.63 -3.12 -17.97
C ILE A 64 3.19 -3.25 -18.41
N HIS A 65 2.61 -4.41 -18.12
CA HIS A 65 1.20 -4.67 -18.34
C HIS A 65 0.33 -3.91 -17.34
N LEU A 66 -0.68 -3.22 -17.83
CA LEU A 66 -1.73 -2.54 -17.06
C LEU A 66 -3.12 -3.05 -17.45
N ASP A 67 -4.05 -2.98 -16.51
CA ASP A 67 -5.48 -3.16 -16.77
C ASP A 67 -6.06 -2.02 -17.63
N GLU A 68 -7.26 -2.24 -18.17
CA GLU A 68 -7.95 -1.27 -19.04
C GLU A 68 -8.14 0.09 -18.38
N TYR A 69 -8.45 0.12 -17.06
CA TYR A 69 -8.73 1.36 -16.35
C TYR A 69 -7.48 2.24 -16.27
N ARG A 70 -6.34 1.68 -15.85
CA ARG A 70 -5.07 2.41 -15.79
C ARG A 70 -4.57 2.77 -17.18
N ALA A 71 -4.68 1.87 -18.16
CA ALA A 71 -4.33 2.17 -19.56
C ALA A 71 -5.11 3.38 -20.09
N ARG A 72 -6.39 3.50 -19.76
CA ARG A 72 -7.23 4.65 -20.15
C ARG A 72 -6.80 5.95 -19.47
N ILE A 73 -6.44 5.91 -18.19
CA ILE A 73 -5.94 7.10 -17.46
C ILE A 73 -4.65 7.59 -18.10
N TYR A 74 -3.61 6.76 -18.18
CA TYR A 74 -2.31 7.20 -18.72
C TYR A 74 -2.40 7.54 -20.20
N GLY A 75 -3.18 6.79 -20.99
CA GLY A 75 -3.39 7.10 -22.40
C GLY A 75 -4.07 8.46 -22.62
N SER A 76 -4.93 8.92 -21.70
CA SER A 76 -5.55 10.25 -21.78
C SER A 76 -4.55 11.40 -21.66
N LEU A 77 -3.39 11.16 -21.03
CA LEU A 77 -2.30 12.12 -20.86
C LEU A 77 -1.36 12.19 -22.08
N SER A 78 -1.51 11.26 -23.02
CA SER A 78 -0.64 11.17 -24.20
C SER A 78 -1.00 12.20 -25.26
N THR A 79 0.00 12.60 -26.06
CA THR A 79 -0.19 13.39 -27.27
C THR A 79 -0.48 12.53 -28.51
N LEU A 80 -0.33 11.21 -28.38
CA LEU A 80 -0.66 10.25 -29.44
C LEU A 80 -2.17 10.06 -29.54
N ASP A 81 -2.70 9.96 -30.76
CA ASP A 81 -4.11 9.60 -30.97
C ASP A 81 -4.39 8.12 -30.66
N LYS A 82 -5.67 7.74 -30.62
CA LYS A 82 -6.13 6.37 -30.32
C LYS A 82 -5.48 5.31 -31.21
N ARG A 83 -5.21 5.61 -32.49
CA ARG A 83 -4.58 4.67 -33.41
C ARG A 83 -3.09 4.54 -33.09
N GLN A 84 -2.42 5.67 -32.88
CA GLN A 84 -1.00 5.71 -32.53
C GLN A 84 -0.72 5.06 -31.17
N LEU A 85 -1.61 5.21 -30.18
CA LEU A 85 -1.51 4.51 -28.91
C LEU A 85 -1.62 2.98 -29.09
N ARG A 86 -2.54 2.53 -29.94
CA ARG A 86 -2.65 1.11 -30.31
C ARG A 86 -1.38 0.61 -30.99
N ASP A 87 -0.80 1.40 -31.90
CA ASP A 87 0.47 1.08 -32.56
C ASP A 87 1.63 1.03 -31.54
N ALA A 88 1.59 1.90 -30.52
CA ALA A 88 2.49 1.86 -29.36
C ALA A 88 2.21 0.68 -28.42
N GLY A 89 1.15 -0.11 -28.63
CA GLY A 89 0.78 -1.27 -27.81
C GLY A 89 0.05 -0.93 -26.52
N LEU A 90 -0.60 0.24 -26.45
CA LEU A 90 -1.50 0.66 -25.37
C LEU A 90 -2.93 0.78 -25.93
N GLU A 91 -3.82 -0.09 -25.49
CA GLU A 91 -5.20 -0.12 -25.94
C GLU A 91 -6.05 0.82 -25.08
N VAL A 92 -6.63 1.83 -25.73
CA VAL A 92 -7.54 2.77 -25.08
C VAL A 92 -8.89 2.84 -25.82
N PRO A 93 -10.02 2.83 -25.10
CA PRO A 93 -11.34 2.83 -25.72
C PRO A 93 -11.72 4.22 -26.27
N THR A 94 -11.28 5.28 -25.61
CA THR A 94 -11.66 6.67 -25.89
C THR A 94 -10.56 7.44 -26.60
N SER A 95 -10.95 8.48 -27.36
CA SER A 95 -10.02 9.43 -27.96
C SER A 95 -9.63 10.50 -26.95
N ASN A 96 -8.36 10.90 -26.92
CA ASN A 96 -7.79 11.98 -26.12
C ASN A 96 -7.72 13.32 -26.89
N LYS A 97 -8.53 13.48 -27.95
CA LYS A 97 -8.54 14.68 -28.81
C LYS A 97 -8.69 15.99 -28.04
N SER A 98 -9.56 16.05 -27.02
CA SER A 98 -9.73 17.26 -26.20
C SER A 98 -8.45 17.68 -25.49
N PHE A 99 -7.64 16.72 -25.01
CA PHE A 99 -6.34 17.03 -24.40
C PHE A 99 -5.34 17.52 -25.46
N GLN A 100 -5.29 16.88 -26.63
CA GLN A 100 -4.42 17.31 -27.73
C GLN A 100 -4.71 18.75 -28.19
N GLU A 101 -5.99 19.12 -28.26
CA GLU A 101 -6.44 20.47 -28.65
C GLU A 101 -6.16 21.52 -27.56
N SER A 102 -5.99 21.12 -26.30
CA SER A 102 -5.68 22.04 -25.20
C SER A 102 -4.30 22.68 -25.31
N GLY A 103 -3.39 22.08 -26.09
CA GLY A 103 -1.99 22.51 -26.19
C GLY A 103 -1.15 22.22 -24.95
N LEU A 104 -1.73 21.61 -23.91
CA LEU A 104 -1.01 21.19 -22.72
C LEU A 104 -0.04 20.05 -23.04
N ARG A 105 1.10 20.03 -22.35
CA ARG A 105 2.12 18.98 -22.46
C ARG A 105 2.36 18.38 -21.10
N ILE A 106 2.15 17.07 -20.99
CA ILE A 106 2.61 16.28 -19.84
C ILE A 106 3.99 15.73 -20.18
N HIS A 107 5.00 16.16 -19.43
CA HIS A 107 6.40 15.83 -19.73
C HIS A 107 6.72 14.35 -19.50
N GLU A 108 5.97 13.70 -18.62
CA GLU A 108 6.13 12.31 -18.21
C GLU A 108 5.43 11.34 -19.17
N ALA A 109 4.37 11.79 -19.86
CA ALA A 109 3.55 10.93 -20.72
C ALA A 109 4.31 10.22 -21.85
N PRO A 110 5.32 10.82 -22.53
CA PRO A 110 6.10 10.13 -23.55
C PRO A 110 6.82 8.87 -23.05
N ALA A 111 7.37 8.89 -21.84
CA ALA A 111 8.07 7.74 -21.27
C ALA A 111 7.10 6.59 -20.94
N LEU A 112 5.88 6.93 -20.55
CA LEU A 112 4.84 5.98 -20.16
C LEU A 112 4.10 5.41 -21.38
N CYS A 113 3.58 6.28 -22.23
CA CYS A 113 2.64 5.91 -23.31
C CYS A 113 3.29 5.88 -24.70
N GLY A 114 4.50 6.40 -24.84
CA GLY A 114 5.19 6.54 -26.11
C GLY A 114 4.99 7.90 -26.77
N PHE A 115 5.72 8.12 -27.86
CA PHE A 115 5.72 9.37 -28.60
C PHE A 115 5.99 9.15 -30.09
N ARG A 116 5.65 10.15 -30.90
CA ARG A 116 5.96 10.14 -32.33
C ARG A 116 7.37 10.68 -32.55
N ASN A 117 8.26 9.84 -33.05
CA ASN A 117 9.58 10.22 -33.54
C ASN A 117 9.57 10.23 -35.07
N SER A 118 9.42 11.41 -35.67
CA SER A 118 9.29 11.56 -37.13
C SER A 118 8.11 10.74 -37.69
N ASN A 119 8.38 9.74 -38.53
CA ASN A 119 7.37 8.85 -39.13
C ASN A 119 7.14 7.57 -38.34
N HIS A 120 7.77 7.42 -37.17
CA HIS A 120 7.67 6.23 -36.34
C HIS A 120 7.04 6.55 -34.98
N ILE A 121 6.35 5.56 -34.42
CA ILE A 121 5.86 5.61 -33.05
C ILE A 121 6.85 4.84 -32.19
N GLN A 122 7.46 5.53 -31.22
CA GLN A 122 8.27 4.91 -30.19
C GLN A 122 7.33 4.51 -29.04
N PRO A 123 7.23 3.23 -28.67
CA PRO A 123 6.41 2.82 -27.53
C PRO A 123 7.01 3.32 -26.22
N GLY A 124 6.15 3.60 -25.25
CA GLY A 124 6.55 3.85 -23.87
C GLY A 124 6.72 2.56 -23.08
N CYS A 125 6.94 2.68 -21.77
CA CYS A 125 7.11 1.54 -20.88
C CYS A 125 5.80 0.78 -20.62
N LEU A 126 4.62 1.38 -20.83
CA LEU A 126 3.32 0.77 -20.57
C LEU A 126 2.80 -0.02 -21.78
N THR A 127 2.03 -1.08 -21.51
CA THR A 127 1.34 -1.85 -22.54
C THR A 127 0.07 -2.49 -22.02
N SER A 128 -0.89 -2.74 -22.92
CA SER A 128 -2.08 -3.57 -22.65
C SER A 128 -1.85 -5.04 -22.99
N ARG A 129 -0.64 -5.44 -23.39
CA ARG A 129 -0.32 -6.83 -23.70
C ARG A 129 0.14 -7.56 -22.45
N GLU A 130 -0.44 -8.72 -22.21
CA GLU A 130 -0.12 -9.56 -21.05
C GLU A 130 1.17 -10.38 -21.21
N ASN A 131 1.71 -10.51 -22.43
CA ASN A 131 2.89 -11.32 -22.72
C ASN A 131 4.21 -10.60 -22.38
N VAL A 132 4.31 -10.09 -21.16
CA VAL A 132 5.46 -9.33 -20.66
C VAL A 132 5.90 -9.87 -19.30
N ARG A 133 7.06 -9.43 -18.82
CA ARG A 133 7.61 -9.90 -17.53
C ARG A 133 7.11 -9.11 -16.33
N ILE A 134 6.55 -7.92 -16.54
CA ILE A 134 6.20 -7.01 -15.45
C ILE A 134 4.71 -6.69 -15.54
N HIS A 135 3.98 -6.97 -14.46
CA HIS A 135 2.55 -6.70 -14.35
C HIS A 135 2.31 -5.71 -13.22
N SER A 136 1.52 -4.68 -13.51
CA SER A 136 1.07 -3.69 -12.54
C SER A 136 -0.43 -3.42 -12.70
N CYS A 137 -1.15 -4.38 -13.26
CA CYS A 137 -2.60 -4.38 -13.39
C CYS A 137 -3.26 -4.73 -12.05
N GLU A 138 -4.51 -4.32 -11.86
CA GLU A 138 -5.29 -4.70 -10.69
C GLU A 138 -5.67 -6.20 -10.71
N ARG A 139 -5.63 -6.86 -9.54
CA ARG A 139 -6.01 -8.27 -9.40
C ARG A 139 -7.50 -8.46 -9.65
N GLY A 140 -7.87 -9.58 -10.27
CA GLY A 140 -9.28 -9.87 -10.60
C GLY A 140 -9.80 -9.15 -11.84
N MET A 141 -8.96 -8.35 -12.52
CA MET A 141 -9.31 -7.69 -13.78
C MET A 141 -8.98 -8.53 -15.02
N GLY A 142 -8.85 -9.85 -14.87
CA GLY A 142 -8.74 -10.80 -16.00
C GLY A 142 -7.34 -10.97 -16.58
N CYS A 143 -6.28 -10.66 -15.82
CA CYS A 143 -4.91 -10.84 -16.28
C CYS A 143 -4.51 -12.32 -16.19
N SER A 144 -4.39 -12.99 -17.34
CA SER A 144 -4.11 -14.43 -17.41
C SER A 144 -2.82 -14.85 -16.69
N ALA A 145 -1.80 -13.98 -16.70
CA ALA A 145 -0.55 -14.24 -15.99
C ALA A 145 -0.73 -14.32 -14.47
N LEU A 146 -1.56 -13.44 -13.88
CA LEU A 146 -1.78 -13.39 -12.44
C LEU A 146 -2.84 -14.37 -12.00
N ASP A 147 -3.96 -14.42 -12.72
CA ASP A 147 -5.10 -15.28 -12.41
C ASP A 147 -4.75 -16.77 -12.63
N GLY A 148 -3.76 -17.05 -13.49
CA GLY A 148 -3.25 -18.38 -13.77
C GLY A 148 -2.08 -18.85 -12.88
N ASP A 149 -1.57 -18.02 -11.95
CA ASP A 149 -0.44 -18.42 -11.09
C ASP A 149 -0.87 -19.36 -9.96
N MET A 150 -0.95 -20.65 -10.29
CA MET A 150 -1.28 -21.71 -9.34
C MET A 150 -0.07 -22.22 -8.55
N ASN A 151 1.15 -21.82 -8.92
CA ASN A 151 2.39 -22.40 -8.41
C ASN A 151 3.28 -21.39 -7.67
N ALA A 152 2.74 -20.21 -7.34
CA ALA A 152 3.46 -19.19 -6.59
C ALA A 152 4.77 -18.74 -7.25
N LYS A 153 4.79 -18.71 -8.59
CA LYS A 153 5.99 -18.41 -9.37
C LYS A 153 6.24 -16.91 -9.53
N ILE A 154 5.21 -16.10 -9.28
CA ILE A 154 5.30 -14.66 -9.45
C ILE A 154 6.02 -14.03 -8.26
N VAL A 155 7.00 -13.18 -8.57
CA VAL A 155 7.70 -12.38 -7.57
C VAL A 155 6.94 -11.08 -7.34
N HIS A 156 6.52 -10.83 -6.11
CA HIS A 156 5.84 -9.60 -5.74
C HIS A 156 6.82 -8.49 -5.43
N ILE A 157 6.62 -7.31 -6.00
CA ILE A 157 7.37 -6.10 -5.67
C ILE A 157 6.43 -5.17 -4.91
N ILE A 158 6.79 -4.86 -3.67
CA ILE A 158 5.99 -4.04 -2.76
C ILE A 158 6.81 -2.82 -2.30
N PRO A 159 6.38 -1.60 -2.61
CA PRO A 159 6.99 -0.40 -2.03
C PRO A 159 6.66 -0.31 -0.53
N ILE A 160 7.62 0.15 0.26
CA ILE A 160 7.47 0.47 1.70
C ILE A 160 7.92 1.91 1.96
N VAL A 161 7.50 2.53 3.06
CA VAL A 161 7.92 3.91 3.39
C VAL A 161 9.41 3.96 3.65
N THR A 162 9.88 3.11 4.57
CA THR A 162 11.28 2.98 4.96
C THR A 162 11.52 1.64 5.64
N CYS A 163 12.78 1.28 5.81
CA CYS A 163 13.23 0.17 6.63
C CYS A 163 14.22 0.71 7.67
N ALA A 164 13.96 0.47 8.95
CA ALA A 164 14.83 0.86 10.05
C ALA A 164 15.04 -0.31 10.99
N ASP A 165 16.30 -0.60 11.33
CA ASP A 165 16.69 -1.68 12.23
C ASP A 165 16.09 -3.06 11.89
N GLY A 166 15.83 -3.30 10.60
CA GLY A 166 15.20 -4.54 10.11
C GLY A 166 13.68 -4.56 10.18
N PHE A 167 13.05 -3.50 10.68
CA PHE A 167 11.60 -3.31 10.69
C PHE A 167 11.14 -2.54 9.46
N GLU A 168 10.22 -3.13 8.72
CA GLU A 168 9.63 -2.55 7.52
C GLU A 168 8.42 -1.70 7.90
N VAL A 169 8.46 -0.42 7.53
CA VAL A 169 7.33 0.48 7.71
C VAL A 169 6.51 0.49 6.43
N ALA A 170 5.36 -0.19 6.48
CA ALA A 170 4.37 -0.09 5.41
C ALA A 170 3.71 1.29 5.43
N GLU A 171 3.21 1.72 4.28
CA GLU A 171 2.40 2.93 4.20
C GLU A 171 1.01 2.63 4.80
N LEU A 172 0.59 3.42 5.78
CA LEU A 172 -0.72 3.29 6.44
C LEU A 172 -1.72 4.23 5.78
N GLY A 173 -2.98 3.80 5.62
CA GLY A 173 -4.08 4.61 5.08
C GLY A 173 -4.47 4.30 3.64
N ALA A 174 -5.39 5.12 3.10
CA ALA A 174 -5.93 4.98 1.76
C ALA A 174 -4.80 4.99 0.71
N GLY A 175 -4.61 3.85 0.06
CA GLY A 175 -3.54 3.68 -0.93
C GLY A 175 -2.16 3.28 -0.41
N GLY A 176 -2.02 2.95 0.87
CA GLY A 176 -0.80 2.36 1.44
C GLY A 176 -0.67 0.84 1.23
N GLY A 177 -1.58 0.24 0.47
CA GLY A 177 -1.54 -1.17 0.09
C GLY A 177 -2.00 -2.18 1.13
N LYS A 178 -2.35 -1.72 2.34
CA LYS A 178 -3.04 -2.51 3.35
C LYS A 178 -4.50 -2.10 3.59
N GLY A 179 -4.95 -0.98 3.03
CA GLY A 179 -6.17 -0.30 3.50
C GLY A 179 -7.47 -0.57 2.73
N ASP A 180 -7.47 -0.51 1.39
CA ASP A 180 -8.76 -0.29 0.68
C ASP A 180 -9.20 -1.40 -0.29
N LEU A 181 -8.29 -2.21 -0.83
CA LEU A 181 -8.63 -3.22 -1.86
C LEU A 181 -8.05 -4.61 -1.57
N ASP A 182 -7.11 -4.70 -0.63
CA ASP A 182 -6.67 -5.93 0.01
C ASP A 182 -7.14 -5.88 1.49
N GLN A 183 -8.44 -5.68 1.74
CA GLN A 183 -9.04 -6.10 3.01
C GLN A 183 -8.93 -7.64 3.06
N LYS A 184 -7.73 -8.10 3.34
CA LYS A 184 -7.50 -9.36 4.03
C LYS A 184 -8.22 -9.16 5.34
N GLU A 185 -9.28 -9.91 5.57
CA GLU A 185 -9.96 -9.95 6.87
C GLU A 185 -8.98 -10.54 7.90
N GLU A 186 -8.01 -9.71 8.31
CA GLU A 186 -7.25 -9.92 9.51
C GLU A 186 -8.24 -9.69 10.65
N LEU A 187 -8.44 -10.70 11.48
CA LEU A 187 -9.18 -10.52 12.73
C LEU A 187 -8.33 -9.57 13.59
N GLU A 188 -8.63 -8.27 13.58
CA GLU A 188 -8.10 -7.36 14.58
C GLU A 188 -8.63 -7.85 15.93
N SER A 189 -7.77 -8.53 16.70
CA SER A 189 -8.13 -8.88 18.07
C SER A 189 -8.27 -7.56 18.84
N GLY A 190 -9.50 -7.17 19.16
CA GLY A 190 -9.79 -6.03 20.04
C GLY A 190 -9.21 -6.28 21.43
N GLY A 191 -7.92 -6.01 21.58
CA GLY A 191 -7.16 -6.25 22.80
C GLY A 191 -7.23 -7.69 23.35
N MET A 192 -6.54 -7.88 24.46
CA MET A 192 -6.46 -9.15 25.20
C MET A 192 -7.82 -9.60 25.79
N GLY A 193 -8.80 -8.69 25.86
CA GLY A 193 -10.14 -8.92 26.40
C GLY A 193 -11.08 -9.65 25.43
N ASP A 194 -11.05 -9.32 24.14
CA ASP A 194 -11.98 -9.91 23.17
C ASP A 194 -11.62 -11.34 22.83
N VAL A 195 -10.33 -11.69 22.78
CA VAL A 195 -9.89 -13.09 22.56
C VAL A 195 -10.36 -14.00 23.69
N ARG A 196 -10.36 -13.53 24.94
CA ARG A 196 -10.84 -14.31 26.09
C ARG A 196 -12.34 -14.56 26.00
N LYS A 197 -13.12 -13.57 25.54
CA LYS A 197 -14.55 -13.69 25.31
C LYS A 197 -14.86 -14.65 24.16
N SER A 198 -14.06 -14.63 23.09
CA SER A 198 -14.14 -15.62 22.00
C SER A 198 -13.82 -17.04 22.45
N MET A 199 -12.86 -17.22 23.37
CA MET A 199 -12.56 -18.52 23.98
C MET A 199 -13.74 -19.04 24.83
N GLU A 200 -14.38 -18.17 25.62
CA GLU A 200 -15.58 -18.52 26.41
C GLU A 200 -16.76 -18.91 25.51
N LEU A 201 -16.97 -18.19 24.41
CA LEU A 201 -18.01 -18.50 23.43
C LEU A 201 -17.75 -19.83 22.69
N CYS A 202 -16.49 -20.12 22.32
CA CYS A 202 -16.13 -21.42 21.73
C CYS A 202 -16.37 -22.58 22.70
N ALA A 203 -16.07 -22.39 24.00
CA ALA A 203 -16.32 -23.39 25.03
C ALA A 203 -17.82 -23.65 25.29
N ALA A 204 -18.68 -22.65 25.06
CA ALA A 204 -20.13 -22.79 25.17
C ALA A 204 -20.77 -23.48 23.95
N SER A 205 -20.18 -23.33 22.76
CA SER A 205 -20.75 -23.83 21.50
C SER A 205 -20.18 -25.16 21.00
N ILE A 206 -18.96 -25.55 21.41
CA ILE A 206 -18.30 -26.78 20.95
C ILE A 206 -18.47 -27.90 22.00
N GLY A 207 -19.27 -28.92 21.68
CA GLY A 207 -19.49 -30.09 22.55
C GLY A 207 -18.42 -31.19 22.47
N ASP A 208 -17.48 -31.11 21.52
CA ASP A 208 -16.36 -32.07 21.39
C ASP A 208 -15.14 -31.55 22.15
N GLU A 209 -14.81 -32.21 23.26
CA GLU A 209 -13.73 -31.87 24.18
C GLU A 209 -12.34 -31.85 23.51
N LYS A 210 -12.10 -32.70 22.51
CA LYS A 210 -10.80 -32.76 21.80
C LYS A 210 -10.67 -31.66 20.76
N LEU A 211 -11.76 -31.33 20.08
CA LEU A 211 -11.82 -30.25 19.11
C LEU A 211 -11.69 -28.89 19.80
N LEU A 212 -12.40 -28.72 20.92
CA LEU A 212 -12.34 -27.53 21.76
C LEU A 212 -10.91 -27.26 22.26
N ALA A 213 -10.21 -28.29 22.73
CA ALA A 213 -8.82 -28.16 23.18
C ALA A 213 -7.88 -27.68 22.06
N LYS A 214 -8.07 -28.13 20.81
CA LYS A 214 -7.27 -27.69 19.67
C LYS A 214 -7.57 -26.25 19.25
N VAL A 215 -8.84 -25.87 19.24
CA VAL A 215 -9.27 -24.49 18.90
C VAL A 215 -8.79 -23.50 19.96
N LEU A 216 -8.90 -23.85 21.25
CA LEU A 216 -8.37 -23.01 22.34
C LEU A 216 -6.84 -22.90 22.31
N ALA A 217 -6.14 -23.97 21.95
CA ALA A 217 -4.68 -23.91 21.76
C ALA A 217 -4.28 -22.99 20.59
N LEU A 218 -5.05 -22.99 19.50
CA LEU A 218 -4.83 -22.10 18.36
C LEU A 218 -5.06 -20.62 18.73
N LEU A 219 -6.13 -20.33 19.48
CA LEU A 219 -6.43 -18.99 19.99
C LEU A 219 -5.43 -18.51 21.06
N GLN A 220 -4.89 -19.42 21.88
CA GLN A 220 -3.82 -19.12 22.83
C GLN A 220 -2.48 -18.82 22.15
N GLN A 221 -2.18 -19.44 21.00
CA GLN A 221 -0.98 -19.09 20.23
C GLN A 221 -1.05 -17.64 19.70
N THR A 222 -2.24 -17.15 19.34
CA THR A 222 -2.47 -15.75 18.95
C THR A 222 -2.26 -14.77 20.11
N LEU A 223 -2.45 -15.21 21.36
CA LEU A 223 -2.20 -14.41 22.58
C LEU A 223 -0.72 -14.34 22.96
N VAL A 224 0.12 -15.29 22.49
CA VAL A 224 1.55 -15.38 22.82
C VAL A 224 2.43 -14.86 21.68
N GLY A 225 1.95 -14.88 20.43
CA GLY A 225 2.57 -14.23 19.28
C GLY A 225 1.99 -12.83 18.98
N ASP A 226 2.48 -12.20 17.91
CA ASP A 226 2.18 -10.82 17.47
C ASP A 226 0.72 -10.58 16.99
N GLY A 227 -0.26 -11.29 17.57
CA GLY A 227 -1.69 -11.03 17.39
C GLY A 227 -2.31 -11.48 16.06
N LYS A 228 -1.61 -12.20 15.18
CA LYS A 228 -2.13 -12.54 13.83
C LYS A 228 -2.28 -14.04 13.57
N LEU A 229 -3.46 -14.43 13.07
CA LEU A 229 -3.76 -15.78 12.58
C LEU A 229 -4.17 -15.71 11.10
N ASP A 230 -3.47 -16.44 10.22
CA ASP A 230 -3.76 -16.46 8.78
C ASP A 230 -4.85 -17.50 8.45
N LEU A 231 -6.05 -17.05 8.08
CA LEU A 231 -7.24 -17.87 7.79
C LEU A 231 -7.58 -17.93 6.28
N HIS A 232 -6.66 -17.52 5.41
CA HIS A 232 -6.88 -17.21 3.98
C HIS A 232 -7.61 -18.27 3.14
N MET A 233 -7.40 -19.57 3.34
CA MET A 233 -7.81 -20.58 2.34
C MET A 233 -9.22 -21.18 2.51
N GLN A 234 -9.95 -20.92 3.59
CA GLN A 234 -11.27 -21.54 3.82
C GLN A 234 -12.45 -20.56 3.86
N LEU A 235 -12.21 -19.27 4.11
CA LEU A 235 -13.27 -18.26 4.10
C LEU A 235 -13.82 -18.02 2.67
N GLN A 236 -12.95 -18.08 1.66
CA GLN A 236 -13.33 -17.91 0.25
C GLN A 236 -14.38 -18.91 -0.24
N LYS A 237 -14.48 -20.10 0.36
CA LYS A 237 -15.44 -21.13 -0.08
C LYS A 237 -16.82 -20.97 0.57
N HIS A 238 -16.95 -20.17 1.62
CA HIS A 238 -18.21 -19.99 2.35
C HIS A 238 -18.89 -18.64 2.05
N ILE A 239 -18.11 -17.62 1.68
CA ILE A 239 -18.65 -16.28 1.38
C ILE A 239 -19.41 -16.22 0.05
N GLN A 240 -19.19 -17.17 -0.86
CA GLN A 240 -19.97 -17.24 -2.10
C GLN A 240 -21.48 -17.40 -1.85
N ASP A 241 -21.89 -17.83 -0.64
CA ASP A 241 -23.28 -18.20 -0.34
C ASP A 241 -24.02 -17.26 0.65
N MET A 242 -23.40 -16.24 1.26
CA MET A 242 -24.12 -15.38 2.23
C MET A 242 -23.75 -13.90 2.12
N GLN A 243 -24.79 -13.07 2.11
CA GLN A 243 -24.74 -11.61 2.16
C GLN A 243 -25.05 -11.18 3.60
N ASP A 244 -24.14 -10.39 4.20
CA ASP A 244 -24.10 -9.86 5.57
C ASP A 244 -23.60 -10.79 6.71
N ASP A 245 -22.84 -10.15 7.63
CA ASP A 245 -22.24 -10.58 8.91
C ASP A 245 -22.06 -12.09 9.16
N MET A 246 -20.80 -12.53 9.27
CA MET A 246 -20.47 -13.90 9.67
C MET A 246 -21.05 -14.24 11.05
N SER A 247 -21.91 -15.26 11.11
CA SER A 247 -22.43 -15.76 12.38
C SER A 247 -21.33 -16.45 13.20
N LEU A 248 -21.47 -16.43 14.52
CA LEU A 248 -20.55 -17.07 15.46
C LEU A 248 -20.39 -18.58 15.19
N GLU A 249 -21.43 -19.25 14.68
CA GLU A 249 -21.35 -20.66 14.30
C GLU A 249 -20.48 -20.89 13.05
N ALA A 250 -20.47 -19.95 12.09
CA ALA A 250 -19.61 -20.00 10.91
C ALA A 250 -18.13 -19.82 11.28
N LEU A 251 -17.83 -18.89 12.19
CA LEU A 251 -16.49 -18.68 12.72
C LEU A 251 -15.95 -19.94 13.44
N VAL A 252 -16.78 -20.56 14.28
CA VAL A 252 -16.44 -21.80 14.99
C VAL A 252 -16.19 -22.95 14.00
N SER A 253 -16.97 -23.05 12.93
CA SER A 253 -16.78 -24.05 11.87
C SER A 253 -15.44 -23.90 11.13
N VAL A 254 -15.06 -22.65 10.82
CA VAL A 254 -13.79 -22.33 10.15
C VAL A 254 -12.59 -22.62 11.06
N LEU A 255 -12.65 -22.20 12.33
CA LEU A 255 -11.61 -22.48 13.33
C LEU A 255 -11.42 -23.98 13.56
N SER A 256 -12.52 -24.73 13.64
CA SER A 256 -12.52 -26.18 13.80
C SER A 256 -11.91 -26.90 12.59
N SER A 257 -12.17 -26.39 11.38
CA SER A 257 -11.64 -26.95 10.13
C SER A 257 -10.13 -26.74 9.99
N ASN A 258 -9.60 -25.62 10.51
CA ASN A 258 -8.16 -25.36 10.53
C ASN A 258 -7.44 -26.11 11.66
N ALA A 259 -8.06 -26.25 12.83
CA ALA A 259 -7.51 -27.01 13.95
C ALA A 259 -7.39 -28.52 13.66
N CYS A 260 -8.19 -29.05 12.72
CA CYS A 260 -8.18 -30.46 12.30
C CYS A 260 -7.22 -30.78 11.15
N LYS A 261 -6.54 -29.79 10.56
CA LYS A 261 -5.50 -30.06 9.55
C LYS A 261 -4.19 -30.43 10.25
N ASP A 262 -3.93 -31.72 10.37
CA ASP A 262 -2.58 -32.21 10.61
C ASP A 262 -1.67 -31.75 9.46
N SER A 263 -0.59 -31.03 9.82
CA SER A 263 0.57 -30.61 9.00
C SER A 263 0.49 -30.94 7.50
N VAL A 264 -0.33 -30.21 6.75
CA VAL A 264 -0.24 -30.16 5.29
C VAL A 264 0.94 -29.22 4.95
N PRO A 265 1.84 -29.55 4.00
CA PRO A 265 2.89 -28.63 3.60
C PRO A 265 2.26 -27.30 3.19
N GLN A 266 2.73 -26.22 3.81
CA GLN A 266 2.36 -24.85 3.49
C GLN A 266 2.41 -24.68 1.97
N PRO A 267 1.38 -24.11 1.32
CA PRO A 267 1.48 -23.76 -0.09
C PRO A 267 2.72 -22.88 -0.30
N PRO A 268 3.42 -23.01 -1.44
CA PRO A 268 4.58 -22.17 -1.72
C PRO A 268 4.18 -20.70 -1.59
N SER A 269 4.87 -19.95 -0.73
CA SER A 269 4.61 -18.53 -0.58
C SER A 269 5.35 -17.76 -1.68
N ASN A 270 4.66 -16.82 -2.31
CA ASN A 270 5.24 -16.00 -3.36
C ASN A 270 6.44 -15.22 -2.82
N ARG A 271 7.59 -15.31 -3.48
CA ARG A 271 8.76 -14.50 -3.14
C ARG A 271 8.37 -13.02 -3.24
N THR A 272 8.72 -12.24 -2.22
CA THR A 272 8.40 -10.81 -2.14
C THR A 272 9.68 -10.00 -2.05
N ILE A 273 9.81 -9.00 -2.92
CA ILE A 273 10.81 -7.95 -2.91
C ILE A 273 10.17 -6.69 -2.33
N ARG A 274 10.74 -6.17 -1.26
CA ARG A 274 10.37 -4.86 -0.70
C ARG A 274 11.48 -3.87 -0.90
N PHE A 275 11.13 -2.60 -1.10
CA PHE A 275 12.10 -1.52 -1.29
C PHE A 275 11.52 -0.19 -0.77
N PRO A 276 12.36 0.69 -0.20
CA PRO A 276 11.90 1.97 0.33
C PRO A 276 11.56 2.93 -0.80
N TYR A 277 10.32 3.42 -0.84
CA TYR A 277 9.85 4.43 -1.77
C TYR A 277 8.65 5.16 -1.18
N SER A 278 8.91 6.15 -0.33
CA SER A 278 7.85 6.98 0.24
C SER A 278 7.26 7.95 -0.80
N ARG A 279 5.93 8.10 -0.79
CA ARG A 279 5.22 9.18 -1.50
C ARG A 279 5.13 10.46 -0.68
N HIS A 280 5.33 10.37 0.64
CA HIS A 280 5.34 11.50 1.56
C HIS A 280 6.77 11.95 1.87
N SER A 281 6.90 13.21 2.29
CA SER A 281 8.19 13.75 2.75
C SER A 281 8.53 13.24 4.14
N SER A 282 9.82 12.97 4.39
CA SER A 282 10.30 12.71 5.75
C SER A 282 10.31 14.00 6.56
N TYR A 283 10.36 13.90 7.89
CA TYR A 283 10.45 15.11 8.74
C TYR A 283 11.64 15.99 8.36
N SER A 284 12.81 15.41 8.07
CA SER A 284 14.00 16.16 7.63
C SER A 284 13.80 16.91 6.30
N GLU A 285 13.05 16.34 5.36
CA GLU A 285 12.68 17.02 4.12
C GLU A 285 11.69 18.16 4.36
N LEU A 286 10.71 17.95 5.27
CA LEU A 286 9.77 18.98 5.70
C LEU A 286 10.50 20.16 6.36
N LEU A 287 11.48 19.91 7.23
CA LEU A 287 12.34 20.95 7.81
C LEU A 287 13.04 21.77 6.72
N GLY A 288 13.57 21.11 5.68
CA GLY A 288 14.18 21.77 4.53
C GLY A 288 13.22 22.71 3.79
N LEU A 289 11.99 22.24 3.54
CA LEU A 289 10.94 23.03 2.89
C LEU A 289 10.52 24.23 3.73
N VAL A 290 10.25 24.01 5.02
CA VAL A 290 9.84 25.07 5.95
C VAL A 290 10.93 26.13 6.05
N LYS A 291 12.19 25.71 6.21
CA LYS A 291 13.34 26.61 6.26
C LYS A 291 13.49 27.46 5.01
N ALA A 292 13.24 26.89 3.83
CA ALA A 292 13.35 27.60 2.56
C ALA A 292 12.28 28.70 2.41
N LEU A 293 11.08 28.48 2.94
CA LEU A 293 9.97 29.42 2.84
C LEU A 293 9.85 30.38 4.03
N SER A 294 10.39 30.01 5.19
CA SER A 294 10.33 30.75 6.45
C SER A 294 8.91 31.29 6.75
N PRO A 295 7.87 30.44 6.78
CA PRO A 295 6.50 30.89 6.91
C PRO A 295 6.23 31.52 8.29
N ARG A 296 5.16 32.32 8.40
CA ARG A 296 4.74 32.89 9.70
C ARG A 296 4.05 31.88 10.62
N ASP A 297 3.36 30.91 10.03
CA ASP A 297 2.50 29.94 10.72
C ASP A 297 2.42 28.69 9.85
N ILE A 298 2.26 27.52 10.46
CA ILE A 298 2.07 26.23 9.81
C ILE A 298 0.74 25.65 10.28
N PHE A 299 -0.06 25.22 9.31
CA PHE A 299 -1.31 24.54 9.55
C PHE A 299 -1.17 23.09 9.04
N PRO A 300 -1.29 22.08 9.91
CA PRO A 300 -1.15 20.68 9.52
C PRO A 300 -2.34 20.25 8.65
N CYS A 301 -2.06 19.45 7.62
CA CYS A 301 -3.08 18.81 6.79
C CYS A 301 -3.48 17.43 7.32
N THR A 302 -2.69 16.84 8.21
CA THR A 302 -2.95 15.54 8.84
C THR A 302 -2.71 15.64 10.33
N VAL A 303 -3.73 15.32 11.12
CA VAL A 303 -3.69 15.38 12.58
C VAL A 303 -4.42 14.15 13.09
N ASP A 304 -3.77 13.44 14.01
CA ASP A 304 -4.41 12.40 14.79
C ASP A 304 -4.75 12.98 16.17
N ASP A 305 -5.99 13.46 16.30
CA ASP A 305 -6.47 14.12 17.52
C ASP A 305 -6.42 13.19 18.74
N ILE A 306 -6.39 11.86 18.55
CA ILE A 306 -6.38 10.87 19.64
C ILE A 306 -4.98 10.75 20.23
N TYR A 307 -3.95 10.67 19.39
CA TYR A 307 -2.56 10.51 19.84
C TYR A 307 -1.78 11.83 19.89
N TRP A 308 -2.42 12.96 19.56
CA TRP A 308 -1.79 14.27 19.60
C TRP A 308 -1.34 14.64 21.02
N THR A 309 -0.09 15.09 21.15
CA THR A 309 0.49 15.67 22.37
C THR A 309 1.20 16.99 22.02
N PRO A 310 1.53 17.86 23.01
CA PRO A 310 2.26 19.12 22.75
C PRO A 310 3.61 18.92 22.05
N SER A 311 4.21 17.74 22.14
CA SER A 311 5.44 17.40 21.41
C SER A 311 5.24 17.34 19.88
N LEU A 312 4.01 17.11 19.42
CA LEU A 312 3.61 17.09 18.01
C LEU A 312 3.00 18.43 17.56
N SER A 313 3.12 19.49 18.37
CA SER A 313 2.68 20.84 17.99
C SER A 313 3.53 21.40 16.85
N MET A 314 2.93 22.25 16.01
CA MET A 314 3.63 22.90 14.91
C MET A 314 4.73 23.83 15.41
N GLN A 315 4.51 24.47 16.56
CA GLN A 315 5.52 25.26 17.25
C GLN A 315 6.71 24.39 17.69
N ASN A 316 6.47 23.22 18.29
CA ASN A 316 7.56 22.35 18.73
C ASN A 316 8.33 21.74 17.56
N LEU A 317 7.63 21.37 16.48
CA LEU A 317 8.23 20.71 15.32
C LEU A 317 8.93 21.68 14.36
N PHE A 318 8.44 22.93 14.25
CA PHE A 318 8.88 23.85 13.20
C PHE A 318 9.05 25.31 13.66
N GLY A 319 8.84 25.61 14.94
CA GLY A 319 8.85 26.97 15.49
C GLY A 319 10.12 27.74 15.17
N ASP A 320 11.28 27.09 15.34
CA ASP A 320 12.60 27.67 15.07
C ASP A 320 12.82 28.03 13.59
N LEU A 321 11.99 27.51 12.69
CA LEU A 321 12.05 27.75 11.25
C LEU A 321 10.98 28.75 10.78
N CYS A 322 10.09 29.17 11.67
CA CYS A 322 9.02 30.10 11.36
C CYS A 322 9.40 31.53 11.74
N SER A 323 8.85 32.52 11.02
CA SER A 323 9.06 33.94 11.33
C SER A 323 8.02 34.48 12.32
N GLY A 324 7.07 33.66 12.77
CA GLY A 324 6.00 34.03 13.69
C GLY A 324 5.98 33.10 14.89
N GLU A 325 5.36 33.57 15.98
CA GLU A 325 5.29 32.87 17.26
C GLU A 325 3.89 32.33 17.58
N LEU A 326 2.90 32.65 16.74
CA LEU A 326 1.50 32.30 16.93
C LEU A 326 1.09 31.20 15.96
N PHE A 327 0.90 29.99 16.49
CA PHE A 327 0.48 28.81 15.73
C PHE A 327 -1.01 28.56 15.95
N ARG A 328 -1.83 28.84 14.94
CA ARG A 328 -3.29 28.81 15.09
C ARG A 328 -3.81 27.41 15.41
N HIS A 329 -3.28 26.40 14.73
CA HIS A 329 -3.69 25.02 14.94
C HIS A 329 -3.36 24.55 16.37
N ASP A 330 -2.16 24.88 16.86
CA ASP A 330 -1.72 24.50 18.19
C ASP A 330 -2.65 25.04 19.27
N ALA A 331 -3.08 26.31 19.15
CA ALA A 331 -4.07 26.89 20.06
C ALA A 331 -5.40 26.11 20.07
N MET A 332 -5.88 25.67 18.90
CA MET A 332 -7.13 24.93 18.77
C MET A 332 -7.04 23.52 19.38
N ILE A 333 -5.98 22.77 19.05
CA ILE A 333 -5.84 21.38 19.47
C ILE A 333 -5.43 21.25 20.95
N MET A 334 -4.78 22.28 21.51
CA MET A 334 -4.48 22.34 22.95
C MET A 334 -5.75 22.31 23.80
N GLU A 335 -6.82 23.02 23.40
CA GLU A 335 -8.11 22.97 24.10
C GLU A 335 -8.68 21.54 24.13
N VAL A 336 -8.56 20.81 23.03
CA VAL A 336 -8.99 19.40 22.91
C VAL A 336 -8.13 18.48 23.77
N PHE A 337 -6.81 18.70 23.79
CA PHE A 337 -5.88 17.94 24.62
C PHE A 337 -6.12 18.14 26.12
N GLU A 338 -6.32 19.39 26.57
CA GLU A 338 -6.62 19.69 27.97
C GLU A 338 -7.95 19.08 28.41
N ALA A 339 -8.97 19.11 27.54
CA ALA A 339 -10.24 18.44 27.80
C ALA A 339 -10.04 16.92 27.98
N ARG A 340 -9.28 16.25 27.11
CA ARG A 340 -8.97 14.81 27.22
C ARG A 340 -8.32 14.46 28.55
N LEU A 341 -7.30 15.22 28.97
CA LEU A 341 -6.62 15.01 30.26
C LEU A 341 -7.57 15.16 31.46
N ALA A 342 -8.52 16.10 31.39
CA ALA A 342 -9.51 16.28 32.45
C ALA A 342 -10.48 15.09 32.58
N PHE A 343 -10.78 14.39 31.48
CA PHE A 343 -11.63 13.20 31.48
C PHE A 343 -10.89 11.94 31.96
N GLU A 344 -9.60 11.79 31.66
CA GLU A 344 -8.79 10.63 32.07
C GLU A 344 -8.29 10.71 33.53
N GLY A 345 -8.31 11.91 34.12
CA GLY A 345 -7.97 12.15 35.52
C GLY A 345 -9.11 11.87 36.52
N HIS A 346 -10.21 11.24 36.08
CA HIS A 346 -11.36 10.80 36.88
C HIS A 346 -11.55 9.29 36.71
#